data_AF-A0AAV6ZBY2-F1
#
_entry.id   AF-A0AAV6ZBY2-F1
#
_cell.length_a   1.000
_cell.length_b   1.000
_cell.length_c   1.000
_cell.angle_alpha   90.00
_cell.angle_beta   90.00
_cell.angle_gamma   90.00
#
_symmetry.space_group_name_H-M   'P 1'
#
loop_
_entity.id
_entity.type
_entity.pdbx_description
1 polymer ?
#
loop_
_entity_poly.entity_id
_entity_poly.type
_entity_poly.pdbx_seq_one_letter_code
_entity_poly.pdbx_strand_id
1 'polypeptide(L)'
;MHFNFSAWPDHGVPAASAAESLLQFVYVVRQKAAKTKGPITVHCSAGVGRTGTFIALDRLMQHIRDHEFVDVLGLVAELRSFRMSMVQTE
;
A
#
# COMPACT_ATOMS: atom_id res chain seq x y z
N MET A 1 -10.61 -13.14 -6.59
CA MET A 1 -10.66 -12.97 -5.13
C MET A 1 -10.64 -11.48 -4.84
N HIS A 2 -11.44 -10.99 -3.90
CA HIS A 2 -11.55 -9.57 -3.58
C HIS A 2 -11.26 -9.35 -2.09
N PHE A 3 -10.50 -8.31 -1.77
CA PHE A 3 -10.12 -7.93 -0.40
C PHE A 3 -10.53 -6.49 -0.15
N ASN A 4 -11.22 -6.24 0.97
CA ASN A 4 -11.69 -4.91 1.33
C ASN A 4 -11.17 -4.54 2.73
N PHE A 5 -10.43 -3.43 2.83
CA PHE A 5 -9.99 -2.88 4.11
C PHE A 5 -10.94 -1.75 4.53
N SER A 6 -11.83 -2.03 5.48
CA SER A 6 -12.90 -1.13 5.91
C SER A 6 -12.53 -0.21 7.08
N ALA A 7 -11.38 -0.42 7.72
CA ALA A 7 -10.93 0.37 8.87
C ALA A 7 -10.19 1.67 8.49
N TRP A 8 -10.24 2.08 7.21
CA TRP A 8 -9.68 3.35 6.75
C TRP A 8 -10.77 4.42 6.61
N PRO A 9 -10.72 5.51 7.38
CA PRO A 9 -11.73 6.57 7.32
C PRO A 9 -11.71 7.35 6.00
N ASP A 10 -12.85 7.90 5.61
CA ASP A 10 -13.01 8.73 4.39
C ASP A 10 -12.14 9.97 4.36
N HIS A 11 -11.86 10.55 5.53
CA HIS A 11 -10.91 11.62 5.70
C HIS A 11 -9.79 11.20 6.66
N GLY A 12 -8.54 11.45 6.26
CA GLY A 12 -7.36 11.16 7.08
C GLY A 12 -6.81 9.73 6.94
N VAL A 13 -6.15 9.28 8.01
CA VAL A 13 -5.43 8.00 8.08
C VAL A 13 -6.04 7.10 9.15
N PRO A 14 -5.83 5.78 9.10
CA PRO A 14 -6.23 4.90 10.18
C PRO A 14 -5.61 5.34 11.50
N ALA A 15 -6.34 5.20 12.61
CA ALA A 15 -5.79 5.43 13.94
C ALA A 15 -4.58 4.51 14.18
N ALA A 16 -3.69 4.88 15.10
CA ALA A 16 -2.52 4.06 15.44
C ALA A 16 -2.89 2.61 15.81
N SER A 17 -4.04 2.42 16.46
CA SER A 17 -4.60 1.10 16.79
C SER A 17 -4.97 0.25 15.56
N ALA A 18 -5.19 0.87 14.40
CA ALA A 18 -5.50 0.21 13.13
C ALA A 18 -4.28 0.05 12.21
N ALA A 19 -3.12 0.60 12.57
CA ALA A 19 -1.90 0.51 11.76
C ALA A 19 -1.45 -0.95 11.59
N GLU A 20 -1.45 -1.72 12.67
CA GLU A 20 -1.13 -3.15 12.64
C GLU A 20 -2.11 -3.93 11.77
N SER A 21 -3.40 -3.60 11.82
CA SER A 21 -4.43 -4.21 10.96
C SER A 21 -4.18 -3.92 9.47
N LEU A 22 -3.69 -2.73 9.12
CA LEU A 22 -3.32 -2.40 7.74
C LEU A 22 -2.09 -3.19 7.27
N LEU A 23 -1.05 -3.30 8.10
CA LEU A 23 0.13 -4.11 7.79
C LEU A 23 -0.24 -5.59 7.61
N GLN A 24 -1.09 -6.12 8.49
CA GLN A 24 -1.59 -7.48 8.38
C GLN A 24 -2.43 -7.69 7.11
N PHE A 25 -3.25 -6.71 6.74
CA PHE A 25 -4.02 -6.74 5.50
C PHE A 25 -3.11 -6.80 4.27
N VAL A 26 -2.07 -5.95 4.20
CA VAL A 26 -1.06 -5.97 3.13
C VAL A 26 -0.38 -7.34 3.04
N TYR A 27 0.07 -7.88 4.18
CA TYR A 27 0.70 -9.20 4.25
C TYR A 27 -0.22 -10.31 3.71
N VAL A 28 -1.48 -10.36 4.14
CA VAL A 28 -2.45 -11.37 3.70
C VAL A 28 -2.73 -11.26 2.21
N VAL A 29 -2.93 -10.04 1.68
CA VAL A 29 -3.19 -9.83 0.24
C VAL A 29 -2.00 -10.32 -0.58
N ARG A 30 -0.76 -9.99 -0.20
CA ARG A 30 0.46 -10.43 -0.87
C ARG A 30 0.59 -11.96 -0.89
N GLN A 31 0.36 -12.63 0.23
CA GLN A 31 0.41 -14.10 0.33
C GLN A 31 -0.61 -14.78 -0.59
N LYS A 32 -1.77 -14.14 -0.81
CA LYS A 32 -2.81 -14.66 -1.70
C LYS A 32 -2.50 -14.37 -3.15
N ALA A 33 -1.97 -13.18 -3.46
CA ALA A 33 -1.58 -12.79 -4.80
C ALA A 33 -0.40 -13.60 -5.35
N ALA A 34 0.53 -14.04 -4.49
CA ALA A 34 1.64 -14.93 -4.87
C ALA A 34 1.18 -16.27 -5.48
N LYS A 35 -0.09 -16.65 -5.27
CA LYS A 35 -0.70 -17.88 -5.83
C LYS A 35 -1.42 -17.65 -7.16
N THR A 36 -1.44 -16.42 -7.67
CA THR A 36 -2.16 -16.04 -8.90
C THR A 36 -1.19 -15.50 -9.94
N LYS A 37 -1.51 -15.69 -11.22
CA LYS A 37 -0.74 -15.10 -12.34
C LYS A 37 -1.36 -13.75 -12.72
N GLY A 38 -0.52 -12.73 -12.88
CA GLY A 38 -0.93 -11.40 -13.35
C GLY A 38 -0.89 -10.31 -12.27
N PRO A 39 -1.16 -9.05 -12.66
CA PRO A 39 -1.14 -7.91 -11.75
C PRO A 39 -2.32 -7.93 -10.77
N ILE A 40 -2.14 -7.27 -9.62
CA ILE A 40 -3.22 -7.03 -8.65
C ILE A 40 -3.86 -5.68 -8.96
N THR A 41 -5.18 -5.66 -9.09
CA THR A 41 -5.94 -4.39 -9.14
C THR A 41 -6.12 -3.84 -7.73
N VAL A 42 -5.56 -2.67 -7.46
CA VAL A 42 -5.73 -1.93 -6.19
C VAL A 42 -6.44 -0.63 -6.49
N HIS A 43 -7.52 -0.32 -5.78
CA HIS A 43 -8.26 0.93 -5.96
C HIS A 43 -8.75 1.50 -4.63
N CYS A 44 -9.09 2.79 -4.66
CA CYS A 44 -9.88 3.47 -3.63
C CYS A 44 -10.99 4.25 -4.34
N SER A 45 -11.21 5.52 -4.00
CA SER A 45 -12.07 6.42 -4.78
C SER A 45 -11.31 6.99 -6.00
N ALA A 46 -10.34 7.88 -5.78
CA ALA A 46 -9.52 8.47 -6.86
C ALA A 46 -8.34 7.58 -7.33
N GLY A 47 -8.05 6.51 -6.60
CA GLY A 47 -6.96 5.57 -6.93
C GLY A 47 -5.56 6.17 -6.76
N VAL A 48 -5.35 7.10 -5.81
CA VAL A 48 -4.03 7.76 -5.60
C VAL A 48 -3.60 7.79 -4.13
N GLY A 49 -4.49 8.14 -3.20
CA GLY A 49 -4.21 8.19 -1.76
C GLY A 49 -3.99 6.80 -1.13
N ARG A 50 -5.08 6.18 -0.64
CA ARG A 50 -5.03 4.83 -0.02
C ARG A 50 -4.40 3.77 -0.94
N THR A 51 -4.67 3.87 -2.24
CA THR A 51 -4.06 3.00 -3.25
C THR A 51 -2.55 3.13 -3.28
N GLY A 52 -2.02 4.36 -3.31
CA GLY A 52 -0.59 4.60 -3.26
C GLY A 52 0.04 4.13 -1.96
N THR A 53 -0.62 4.40 -0.83
CA THR A 53 -0.12 3.95 0.47
C THR A 53 -0.08 2.42 0.58
N PHE A 54 -1.10 1.71 0.10
CA PHE A 54 -1.11 0.25 0.06
C PHE A 54 0.05 -0.29 -0.78
N ILE A 55 0.25 0.24 -1.99
CA ILE A 55 1.31 -0.21 -2.90
C ILE A 55 2.70 0.11 -2.31
N ALA A 56 2.87 1.28 -1.69
CA ALA A 56 4.11 1.66 -1.02
C ALA A 56 4.42 0.71 0.14
N LEU A 57 3.46 0.45 1.03
CA LEU A 57 3.64 -0.48 2.16
C LEU A 57 3.99 -1.88 1.68
N ASP A 58 3.28 -2.39 0.68
CA ASP A 58 3.55 -3.69 0.09
C ASP A 58 4.97 -3.80 -0.49
N ARG A 59 5.47 -2.76 -1.17
CA ARG A 59 6.85 -2.70 -1.65
C ARG A 59 7.87 -2.59 -0.52
N LEU A 60 7.63 -1.73 0.46
CA LEU A 60 8.51 -1.53 1.62
C LEU A 60 8.65 -2.80 2.45
N MET A 61 7.55 -3.50 2.73
CA MET A 61 7.55 -4.76 3.46
C MET A 61 8.32 -5.87 2.73
N GLN A 62 8.47 -5.79 1.41
CA GLN A 62 9.36 -6.66 0.64
C GLN A 62 10.81 -6.20 0.74
N HIS A 63 11.05 -4.92 0.55
CA HIS A 63 12.38 -4.32 0.57
C HIS A 63 13.14 -4.58 1.88
N ILE A 64 12.49 -4.36 3.04
CA ILE A 64 13.12 -4.49 4.36
C ILE A 64 13.51 -5.93 4.74
N ARG A 65 13.07 -6.94 3.98
CA ARG A 65 13.52 -8.33 4.22
C ARG A 65 14.92 -8.59 3.67
N ASP A 66 15.29 -7.85 2.63
CA ASP A 66 16.52 -8.08 1.87
C ASP A 66 17.51 -6.91 2.00
N HIS A 67 17.10 -5.80 2.64
CA HIS A 67 17.89 -4.57 2.76
C HIS A 67 17.74 -3.95 4.17
N GLU A 68 18.82 -3.34 4.67
CA GLU A 68 18.87 -2.67 5.98
C GLU A 68 18.56 -1.17 5.93
N PHE A 69 18.16 -0.65 4.77
CA PHE A 69 17.80 0.76 4.58
C PHE A 69 16.42 0.89 3.96
N VAL A 70 15.84 2.08 4.03
CA VAL A 70 14.57 2.42 3.38
C VAL A 70 14.63 3.85 2.86
N ASP A 71 14.26 4.04 1.59
CA ASP A 71 14.02 5.35 1.00
C ASP A 71 12.53 5.52 0.65
N VAL A 72 11.74 5.98 1.63
CA VAL A 72 10.29 6.20 1.44
C VAL A 72 10.04 7.30 0.42
N LEU A 73 10.85 8.37 0.44
CA LEU A 73 10.65 9.52 -0.43
C LEU A 73 10.95 9.15 -1.90
N GLY A 74 12.07 8.46 -2.14
CA GLY A 74 12.43 7.94 -3.45
C GLY A 74 11.39 6.96 -3.99
N LEU A 75 10.88 6.05 -3.15
CA LEU A 75 9.80 5.15 -3.54
C LEU A 75 8.52 5.92 -3.92
N VAL A 76 8.10 6.92 -3.13
CA VAL A 76 6.91 7.72 -3.46
C VAL A 76 7.13 8.52 -4.74
N ALA A 77 8.32 9.07 -4.95
CA ALA A 77 8.69 9.74 -6.20
C ALA A 77 8.62 8.79 -7.40
N GLU A 78 9.11 7.56 -7.27
CA GLU A 78 8.99 6.50 -8.28
C GLU A 78 7.51 6.18 -8.57
N LEU A 79 6.68 5.96 -7.55
CA LEU A 79 5.25 5.70 -7.72
C LEU A 79 4.55 6.85 -8.45
N ARG A 80 4.93 8.10 -8.13
CA ARG A 80 4.39 9.31 -8.78
C ARG A 80 4.79 9.43 -10.26
N SER A 81 5.87 8.77 -10.68
CA SER A 81 6.26 8.69 -12.10
C SER A 81 5.33 7.78 -12.92
N PHE A 82 4.73 6.76 -12.29
CA PHE A 82 3.78 5.86 -12.96
C PHE A 82 2.33 6.35 -12.89
N ARG A 83 1.95 7.03 -11.80
CA ARG A 83 0.63 7.65 -11.64
C ARG A 83 0.78 8.89 -10.78
N MET A 84 0.31 10.03 -11.28
CA MET A 84 0.39 11.29 -10.53
C MET A 84 -0.25 11.19 -9.14
N SER A 85 0.33 11.91 -8.19
CA SER A 85 -0.23 12.10 -6.83
C SER A 85 -0.37 10.84 -5.97
N MET A 86 0.33 9.75 -6.31
CA MET A 86 0.42 8.56 -5.44
C MET A 86 0.93 8.95 -4.04
N VAL A 87 0.26 8.45 -3.01
CA VAL A 87 0.42 8.89 -1.60
C VAL A 87 0.15 10.40 -1.51
N GLN A 88 -1.15 10.74 -1.44
CA GLN A 88 -1.64 12.08 -1.77
C GLN A 88 -1.42 13.13 -0.69
N THR A 89 -1.48 12.75 0.59
CA THR A 89 -1.40 13.68 1.72
C THR A 89 -0.07 13.53 2.46
N GLU A 90 0.38 14.63 3.07
CA GLU A 90 1.53 14.68 3.99
C GLU A 90 1.23 13.97 5.32
#